data_AF-A0A945UN23-F1
#
_entry.id   AF-A0A945UN23-F1
#
_cell.length_a   1.000
_cell.length_b   1.000
_cell.length_c   1.000
_cell.angle_alpha   90.00
_cell.angle_beta   90.00
_cell.angle_gamma   90.00
#
_symmetry.space_group_name_H-M   'P 1'
#
loop_
_entity.id
_entity.type
_entity.pdbx_description
1 polymer ?
#
loop_
_entity_poly.entity_id
_entity_poly.type
_entity_poly.pdbx_seq_one_letter_code
_entity_poly.pdbx_strand_id
1 'polypeptide(L)'
;MATAAELHDRALVIDGLSYHSDGYTGDVRVGGVDALNVTVCHFEADFTECCIDIAAWLARCAAPDSEWMPIRAADDLAVARRAGKIGLIMGWQNMRPVADDLDRLYLFHQLGVRVMQPTYNYRNFMGDGNLETEDAGLSQLGRDAVRLLNELGIAIDISHVGDATSRDILELSTQPVLATHVDARALTDLPRNKDDGLLRAVGESGGVVGVSV
;
A
#
# COMPACT_ATOMS: atom_id res chain seq x y z
N MET A 1 4.20 -30.30 18.04
CA MET A 1 3.78 -29.23 17.11
C MET A 1 4.22 -27.91 17.72
N ALA A 2 4.70 -26.96 16.93
CA ALA A 2 5.02 -25.62 17.44
C ALA A 2 3.74 -24.93 17.94
N THR A 3 3.84 -24.16 19.02
CA THR A 3 2.75 -23.30 19.50
C THR A 3 2.55 -22.10 18.56
N ALA A 4 1.42 -21.42 18.64
CA ALA A 4 1.19 -20.20 17.86
C ALA A 4 2.27 -19.13 18.12
N ALA A 5 2.71 -18.99 19.37
CA ALA A 5 3.79 -18.06 19.75
C ALA A 5 5.12 -18.45 19.10
N GLU A 6 5.51 -19.73 19.17
CA GLU A 6 6.75 -20.21 18.53
C GLU A 6 6.73 -20.07 17.00
N LEU A 7 5.54 -20.16 16.39
CA LEU A 7 5.37 -19.98 14.95
C LEU A 7 5.49 -18.50 14.58
N HIS A 8 4.86 -17.62 15.36
CA HIS A 8 4.92 -16.17 15.21
C HIS A 8 6.36 -15.64 15.34
N ASP A 9 7.08 -16.04 16.40
CA ASP A 9 8.47 -15.63 16.65
C ASP A 9 9.42 -15.99 15.50
N ARG A 10 9.11 -17.04 14.74
CA ARG A 10 9.92 -17.50 13.61
C ARG A 10 9.47 -16.90 12.28
N ALA A 11 8.19 -16.59 12.12
CA ALA A 11 7.63 -16.02 10.91
C ALA A 11 8.15 -14.61 10.65
N LEU A 12 8.21 -14.19 9.39
CA LEU A 12 8.35 -12.77 9.06
C LEU A 12 6.93 -12.18 9.03
N VAL A 13 6.65 -11.22 9.91
CA VAL A 13 5.31 -10.65 10.09
C VAL A 13 5.29 -9.25 9.51
N ILE A 14 4.42 -9.02 8.53
CA ILE A 14 4.26 -7.73 7.85
C ILE A 14 2.80 -7.33 7.92
N ASP A 15 2.53 -6.12 8.40
CA ASP A 15 1.19 -5.52 8.28
C ASP A 15 1.04 -4.84 6.92
N GLY A 16 -0.03 -5.20 6.21
CA GLY A 16 -0.35 -4.69 4.88
C GLY A 16 -0.76 -3.23 4.87
N LEU A 17 -1.23 -2.66 5.99
CA LEU A 17 -1.51 -1.23 6.09
C LEU A 17 -1.55 -0.72 7.54
N SER A 18 -0.75 0.32 7.80
CA SER A 18 -0.96 1.25 8.90
C SER A 18 -1.33 2.63 8.35
N TYR A 19 -2.59 3.05 8.56
CA TYR A 19 -3.07 4.37 8.11
C TYR A 19 -2.32 5.53 8.75
N HIS A 20 -1.90 5.36 10.01
CA HIS A 20 -1.21 6.41 10.76
C HIS A 20 -0.16 5.81 11.66
N SER A 21 1.02 6.43 11.69
CA SER A 21 2.07 6.15 12.67
C SER A 21 2.77 7.43 13.08
N ASP A 22 2.79 7.67 14.39
CA ASP A 22 3.57 8.76 15.02
C ASP A 22 5.06 8.41 15.16
N GLY A 23 5.46 7.20 14.77
CA GLY A 23 6.83 6.69 14.85
C GLY A 23 7.13 5.88 16.11
N TYR A 24 6.20 5.79 17.07
CA TYR A 24 6.34 4.91 18.21
C TYR A 24 6.28 3.45 17.77
N THR A 25 7.30 2.65 18.13
CA THR A 25 7.39 1.24 17.72
C THR A 25 6.98 0.26 18.82
N GLY A 26 6.70 0.72 20.05
CA GLY A 26 6.55 -0.16 21.20
C GLY A 26 5.45 -1.21 21.02
N ASP A 27 4.26 -0.80 20.57
CA ASP A 27 3.15 -1.73 20.36
C ASP A 27 3.39 -2.65 19.16
N VAL A 28 4.06 -2.15 18.12
CA VAL A 28 4.49 -2.94 16.94
C VAL A 28 5.44 -4.06 17.35
N ARG A 29 6.40 -3.74 18.23
CA ARG A 29 7.36 -4.70 18.78
C ARG A 29 6.71 -5.71 19.71
N VAL A 30 5.81 -5.26 20.59
CA VAL A 30 5.03 -6.15 21.47
C VAL A 30 4.19 -7.12 20.64
N GLY A 31 3.64 -6.67 19.52
CA GLY A 31 2.93 -7.50 18.55
C GLY A 31 3.82 -8.41 17.71
N GLY A 32 5.15 -8.31 17.81
CA GLY A 32 6.09 -9.11 17.02
C GLY A 32 6.03 -8.85 15.52
N VAL A 33 5.69 -7.62 15.10
CA VAL A 33 5.62 -7.24 13.69
C VAL A 33 7.01 -6.78 13.22
N ASP A 34 7.49 -7.33 12.11
CA ASP A 34 8.81 -7.02 11.55
C ASP A 34 8.79 -5.81 10.62
N ALA A 35 7.68 -5.57 9.91
CA ALA A 35 7.53 -4.42 9.01
C ALA A 35 6.07 -3.95 8.87
N LEU A 36 5.90 -2.67 8.55
CA LEU A 36 4.61 -2.03 8.33
C LEU A 36 4.62 -1.30 6.98
N ASN A 37 3.58 -1.52 6.17
CA ASN A 37 3.23 -0.60 5.09
C ASN A 37 2.54 0.62 5.69
N VAL A 38 3.28 1.69 5.90
CA VAL A 38 2.76 2.92 6.50
C VAL A 38 2.27 3.83 5.39
N THR A 39 1.07 4.40 5.59
CA THR A 39 0.57 5.53 4.79
C THR A 39 1.42 6.75 5.11
N VAL A 40 2.47 6.99 4.32
CA VAL A 40 3.46 8.06 4.58
C VAL A 40 2.99 9.44 4.15
N CYS A 41 1.80 9.53 3.56
CA CYS A 41 1.21 10.76 3.06
C CYS A 41 -0.30 10.70 3.26
N HIS A 42 -0.90 11.76 3.80
CA HIS A 42 -2.35 11.83 3.98
C HIS A 42 -3.09 11.70 2.63
N PHE A 43 -4.28 11.09 2.61
CA PHE A 43 -5.00 10.81 1.35
C PHE A 43 -5.52 12.08 0.63
N GLU A 44 -5.56 13.21 1.33
CA GLU A 44 -5.94 14.52 0.76
C GLU A 44 -4.75 15.39 0.36
N ALA A 45 -3.54 14.98 0.73
CA ALA A 45 -2.35 15.79 0.54
C ALA A 45 -2.06 16.05 -0.95
N ASP A 46 -1.54 17.24 -1.23
CA ASP A 46 -0.98 17.56 -2.53
C ASP A 46 0.48 17.09 -2.68
N PHE A 47 1.09 17.42 -3.81
CA PHE A 47 2.48 17.06 -4.10
C PHE A 47 3.48 17.59 -3.04
N THR A 48 3.31 18.84 -2.62
CA THR A 48 4.23 19.51 -1.69
C THR A 48 4.10 18.91 -0.29
N GLU A 49 2.86 18.73 0.18
CA GLU A 49 2.57 18.10 1.47
C GLU A 49 3.11 16.67 1.50
N CYS A 50 2.88 15.90 0.44
CA CYS A 50 3.42 14.54 0.30
C CYS A 50 4.96 14.51 0.39
N CYS A 51 5.64 15.44 -0.28
CA CYS A 51 7.10 15.53 -0.21
C CYS A 51 7.59 15.89 1.21
N ILE A 52 6.88 16.75 1.94
CA ILE A 52 7.19 17.11 3.33
C ILE A 52 7.04 15.88 4.23
N ASP A 53 5.94 15.13 4.10
CA ASP A 53 5.70 13.95 4.93
C ASP A 53 6.73 12.84 4.67
N ILE A 54 7.07 12.59 3.40
CA ILE A 54 8.12 11.63 3.03
C ILE A 54 9.48 12.09 3.56
N ALA A 55 9.79 13.38 3.46
CA ALA A 55 11.04 13.91 4.01
C ALA A 55 11.12 13.70 5.53
N ALA A 56 10.00 13.87 6.26
CA ALA A 56 9.93 13.60 7.69
C ALA A 56 10.19 12.12 8.01
N TRP A 57 9.61 11.20 7.25
CA TRP A 57 9.87 9.75 7.39
C TRP A 57 11.31 9.37 7.09
N LEU A 58 11.90 9.94 6.03
CA LEU A 58 13.31 9.73 5.70
C LEU A 58 14.24 10.27 6.80
N ALA A 59 13.96 11.47 7.33
CA ALA A 59 14.70 12.05 8.45
C ALA A 59 14.59 11.17 9.71
N ARG A 60 13.39 10.66 10.01
CA ARG A 60 13.17 9.70 11.11
C ARG A 60 14.00 8.44 10.93
N CYS A 61 14.03 7.86 9.74
CA CYS A 61 14.83 6.67 9.45
C CYS A 61 16.35 6.92 9.55
N ALA A 62 16.79 8.13 9.19
CA ALA A 62 18.19 8.53 9.22
C ALA A 62 18.72 8.90 10.62
N ALA A 63 17.83 9.10 11.61
CA ALA A 63 18.24 9.41 12.98
C ALA A 63 19.13 8.29 13.55
N PRO A 64 20.21 8.61 14.29
CA PRO A 64 21.17 7.61 14.78
C PRO A 64 20.54 6.53 15.68
N ASP A 65 19.53 6.89 16.43
CA ASP A 65 18.76 6.06 17.36
C ASP A 65 17.44 5.55 16.76
N SER A 66 17.25 5.73 15.45
CA SER A 66 16.02 5.31 14.78
C SER A 66 15.79 3.81 14.88
N GLU A 67 14.61 3.47 15.37
CA GLU A 67 14.09 2.10 15.38
C GLU A 67 13.54 1.66 14.02
N TRP A 68 13.46 2.58 13.05
CA TRP A 68 12.91 2.33 11.72
C TRP A 68 14.02 2.12 10.67
N MET A 69 13.72 1.30 9.68
CA MET A 69 14.55 1.13 8.47
C MET A 69 13.65 1.14 7.22
N PRO A 70 13.93 1.97 6.21
CA PRO A 70 13.15 1.97 4.98
C PRO A 70 13.37 0.67 4.21
N ILE A 71 12.29 0.09 3.70
CA ILE A 71 12.27 -1.13 2.89
C ILE A 71 12.07 -0.73 1.44
N ARG A 72 13.12 -0.88 0.63
CA ARG A 72 13.12 -0.56 -0.81
C ARG A 72 13.14 -1.82 -1.67
N ALA A 73 13.52 -2.95 -1.11
CA ALA A 73 13.48 -4.27 -1.71
C ALA A 73 13.15 -5.34 -0.65
N ALA A 74 12.70 -6.52 -1.08
CA ALA A 74 12.34 -7.61 -0.18
C ALA A 74 13.51 -8.03 0.74
N ASP A 75 14.74 -8.01 0.25
CA ASP A 75 15.94 -8.37 1.02
C ASP A 75 16.19 -7.42 2.22
N ASP A 76 15.69 -6.18 2.16
CA ASP A 76 15.80 -5.22 3.26
C ASP A 76 15.05 -5.70 4.51
N LEU A 77 14.01 -6.52 4.35
CA LEU A 77 13.24 -7.06 5.49
C LEU A 77 14.13 -7.93 6.40
N ALA A 78 14.96 -8.78 5.80
CA ALA A 78 15.90 -9.60 6.55
C ALA A 78 17.01 -8.76 7.20
N VAL A 79 17.39 -7.64 6.57
CA VAL A 79 18.37 -6.69 7.13
C VAL A 79 17.77 -5.96 8.33
N ALA A 80 16.55 -5.41 8.21
CA ALA A 80 15.83 -4.72 9.28
C ALA A 80 15.65 -5.63 10.50
N ARG A 81 15.21 -6.88 10.27
CA ARG A 81 15.06 -7.88 11.32
C ARG A 81 16.36 -8.16 12.07
N ARG A 82 17.46 -8.40 11.35
CA ARG A 82 18.79 -8.61 11.98
C ARG A 82 19.30 -7.40 12.74
N ALA A 83 18.95 -6.20 12.29
CA ALA A 83 19.29 -4.95 12.96
C ALA A 83 18.38 -4.62 14.15
N GLY A 84 17.35 -5.43 14.42
CA GLY A 84 16.35 -5.17 15.46
C GLY A 84 15.48 -3.95 15.16
N LYS A 85 15.35 -3.56 13.89
CA LYS A 85 14.57 -2.41 13.42
C LYS A 85 13.23 -2.86 12.83
N ILE A 86 12.23 -1.99 12.93
CA ILE A 86 10.96 -2.15 12.22
C ILE A 86 11.15 -1.69 10.77
N GLY A 87 10.79 -2.54 9.82
CA GLY A 87 10.76 -2.19 8.42
C GLY A 87 9.65 -1.18 8.10
N LEU A 88 10.01 -0.07 7.49
CA LEU A 88 9.08 0.91 6.92
C LEU A 88 8.94 0.64 5.43
N ILE A 89 7.83 0.02 5.03
CA ILE A 89 7.39 0.01 3.64
C ILE A 89 6.61 1.31 3.45
N MET A 90 7.11 2.19 2.58
CA MET A 90 6.43 3.46 2.31
C MET A 90 5.32 3.23 1.29
N GLY A 91 4.08 3.41 1.70
CA GLY A 91 2.92 3.40 0.82
C GLY A 91 2.03 4.62 1.01
N TRP A 92 1.07 4.81 0.12
CA TRP A 92 -0.02 5.76 0.36
C TRP A 92 -1.31 5.31 -0.31
N GLN A 93 -2.39 5.96 0.11
CA GLN A 93 -3.75 5.52 -0.19
C GLN A 93 -4.46 6.37 -1.26
N ASN A 94 -3.79 7.36 -1.86
CA ASN A 94 -4.38 8.14 -2.94
C ASN A 94 -3.29 8.68 -3.86
N MET A 95 -3.43 8.54 -5.17
CA MET A 95 -2.49 9.13 -6.15
C MET A 95 -2.75 10.62 -6.43
N ARG A 96 -3.52 11.30 -5.58
CA ARG A 96 -3.72 12.76 -5.64
C ARG A 96 -2.40 13.58 -5.71
N PRO A 97 -1.30 13.24 -5.01
CA PRO A 97 -0.02 13.93 -5.18
C PRO A 97 0.61 13.80 -6.58
N VAL A 98 0.31 12.71 -7.29
CA VAL A 98 0.73 12.50 -8.69
C VAL A 98 -0.08 13.40 -9.62
N ALA A 99 -1.36 13.59 -9.32
CA ALA A 99 -2.27 14.43 -10.09
C ALA A 99 -2.29 14.05 -11.59
N ASP A 100 -2.04 15.01 -12.48
CA ASP A 100 -1.98 14.86 -13.93
C ASP A 100 -0.56 14.66 -14.49
N ASP A 101 0.43 14.49 -13.62
CA ASP A 101 1.85 14.45 -13.97
C ASP A 101 2.49 13.13 -13.49
N LEU A 102 2.50 12.14 -14.38
CA LEU A 102 3.02 10.80 -14.08
C LEU A 102 4.54 10.77 -13.87
N ASP A 103 5.29 11.81 -14.28
CA ASP A 103 6.74 11.86 -14.06
C ASP A 103 7.09 11.91 -12.56
N ARG A 104 6.15 12.37 -11.73
CA ARG A 104 6.28 12.34 -10.28
C ARG A 104 6.45 10.92 -9.72
N LEU A 105 5.94 9.89 -10.42
CA LEU A 105 6.12 8.50 -10.01
C LEU A 105 7.60 8.10 -9.95
N TYR A 106 8.43 8.61 -10.87
CA TYR A 106 9.88 8.37 -10.82
C TYR A 106 10.50 8.97 -9.55
N LEU A 107 10.12 10.20 -9.20
CA LEU A 107 10.59 10.86 -7.97
C LEU A 107 10.18 10.05 -6.73
N PHE A 108 8.90 9.70 -6.63
CA PHE A 108 8.39 8.97 -5.46
C PHE A 108 9.01 7.57 -5.32
N HIS A 109 9.25 6.88 -6.45
CA HIS A 109 10.03 5.65 -6.45
C HIS A 109 11.45 5.86 -5.90
N GLN A 110 12.16 6.93 -6.33
CA GLN A 110 13.49 7.27 -5.82
C GLN A 110 13.50 7.62 -4.32
N LEU A 111 12.45 8.27 -3.83
CA LEU A 111 12.27 8.59 -2.42
C LEU A 111 11.99 7.35 -1.57
N GLY A 112 11.55 6.24 -2.18
CA GLY A 112 11.42 4.94 -1.52
C GLY A 112 9.99 4.40 -1.43
N VAL A 113 9.02 5.03 -2.08
CA VAL A 113 7.63 4.54 -2.12
C VAL A 113 7.56 3.25 -2.92
N ARG A 114 6.84 2.24 -2.39
CA ARG A 114 6.75 0.88 -2.96
C ARG A 114 5.33 0.36 -3.11
N VAL A 115 4.34 1.00 -2.49
CA VAL A 115 2.92 0.65 -2.61
C VAL A 115 2.11 1.91 -2.90
N MET A 116 1.24 1.87 -3.90
CA MET A 116 0.36 3.00 -4.22
C MET A 116 -1.07 2.52 -4.50
N GLN A 117 -2.04 3.18 -3.87
CA GLN A 117 -3.45 3.03 -4.18
C GLN A 117 -3.92 4.16 -5.11
N PRO A 118 -4.52 3.85 -6.28
CA PRO A 118 -4.94 4.86 -7.25
C PRO A 118 -5.94 5.89 -6.73
N THR A 119 -6.96 5.48 -5.97
CA THR A 119 -8.05 6.33 -5.49
C THR A 119 -8.32 6.14 -3.99
N TYR A 120 -8.95 7.13 -3.36
CA TYR A 120 -9.44 7.01 -1.98
C TYR A 120 -10.90 7.42 -1.92
N ASN A 121 -11.80 6.43 -1.90
CA ASN A 121 -13.26 6.54 -1.82
C ASN A 121 -13.93 7.20 -3.05
N TYR A 122 -13.41 8.32 -3.54
CA TYR A 122 -14.01 9.11 -4.61
C TYR A 122 -13.09 9.22 -5.83
N ARG A 123 -13.67 9.72 -6.92
CA ARG A 123 -13.01 9.95 -8.20
C ARG A 123 -11.83 10.90 -8.07
N ASN A 124 -10.74 10.57 -8.76
CA ASN A 124 -9.63 11.48 -9.01
C ASN A 124 -9.14 11.33 -10.46
N PHE A 125 -7.94 11.82 -10.79
CA PHE A 125 -7.37 11.72 -12.13
C PHE A 125 -7.14 10.28 -12.62
N MET A 126 -7.02 9.30 -11.72
CA MET A 126 -6.72 7.91 -12.07
C MET A 126 -7.97 7.09 -12.38
N GLY A 127 -9.08 7.35 -11.68
CA GLY A 127 -10.32 6.60 -11.85
C GLY A 127 -11.27 6.82 -10.69
N ASP A 128 -12.18 5.87 -10.48
CA ASP A 128 -13.23 5.96 -9.48
C ASP A 128 -12.90 5.16 -8.21
N GLY A 129 -13.32 5.69 -7.07
CA GLY A 129 -13.21 5.03 -5.77
C GLY A 129 -14.47 4.23 -5.44
N ASN A 130 -14.40 3.44 -4.37
CA ASN A 130 -15.49 2.55 -3.98
C ASN A 130 -16.77 3.25 -3.47
N LEU A 131 -16.75 4.56 -3.22
CA LEU A 131 -17.92 5.37 -2.87
C LEU A 131 -18.44 6.20 -4.04
N GLU A 132 -17.88 6.07 -5.25
CA GLU A 132 -18.48 6.62 -6.46
C GLU A 132 -19.71 5.80 -6.86
N THR A 133 -20.83 6.49 -7.12
CA THR A 133 -22.09 5.85 -7.49
C THR A 133 -21.99 5.09 -8.82
N GLU A 134 -21.28 5.66 -9.79
CA GLU A 134 -21.22 5.13 -11.16
C GLU A 134 -20.03 4.19 -11.40
N ASP A 135 -18.92 4.38 -10.66
CA ASP A 135 -17.62 3.68 -10.84
C ASP A 135 -17.28 3.40 -12.31
N ALA A 136 -16.87 4.45 -13.01
CA ALA A 136 -16.62 4.44 -14.45
C ALA A 136 -15.33 3.71 -14.87
N GLY A 137 -14.59 3.11 -13.92
CA GLY A 137 -13.32 2.46 -14.19
C GLY A 137 -12.11 3.41 -14.20
N LEU A 138 -11.00 2.95 -14.77
CA LEU A 138 -9.80 3.77 -14.93
C LEU A 138 -10.00 4.85 -16.01
N SER A 139 -9.49 6.04 -15.73
CA SER A 139 -9.28 7.05 -16.76
C SER A 139 -8.15 6.62 -17.72
N GLN A 140 -7.99 7.32 -18.85
CA GLN A 140 -6.84 7.07 -19.72
C GLN A 140 -5.50 7.32 -19.00
N LEU A 141 -5.42 8.38 -18.19
CA LEU A 141 -4.24 8.66 -17.38
C LEU A 141 -4.01 7.55 -16.34
N GLY A 142 -5.07 7.03 -15.72
CA GLY A 142 -4.98 5.91 -14.78
C GLY A 142 -4.47 4.63 -15.43
N ARG A 143 -4.88 4.35 -16.68
CA ARG A 143 -4.34 3.23 -17.46
C ARG A 143 -2.85 3.41 -17.73
N ASP A 144 -2.41 4.61 -18.06
CA ASP A 144 -1.00 4.91 -18.27
C ASP A 144 -0.20 4.83 -16.95
N ALA A 145 -0.81 5.25 -15.84
CA ALA A 145 -0.25 5.11 -14.50
C ALA A 145 -0.04 3.64 -14.11
N VAL A 146 -1.02 2.75 -14.34
CA VAL A 146 -0.87 1.31 -14.06
C VAL A 146 0.34 0.72 -14.77
N ARG A 147 0.54 1.06 -16.05
CA ARG A 147 1.70 0.58 -16.82
C ARG A 147 3.01 1.08 -16.23
N LEU A 148 3.07 2.38 -15.87
CA LEU A 148 4.28 2.97 -15.30
C LEU A 148 4.56 2.43 -13.88
N LEU A 149 3.55 2.18 -13.06
CA LEU A 149 3.71 1.54 -11.74
C LEU A 149 4.31 0.14 -11.89
N ASN A 150 3.85 -0.65 -12.86
CA ASN A 150 4.43 -1.96 -13.17
C ASN A 150 5.89 -1.84 -13.64
N GLU A 151 6.21 -0.88 -14.51
CA GLU A 151 7.58 -0.65 -15.00
C GLU A 151 8.54 -0.27 -13.87
N LEU A 152 8.09 0.58 -12.94
CA LEU A 152 8.87 1.02 -11.78
C LEU A 152 8.96 -0.02 -10.67
N GLY A 153 8.16 -1.09 -10.71
CA GLY A 153 8.07 -2.07 -9.62
C GLY A 153 7.41 -1.51 -8.36
N ILE A 154 6.44 -0.60 -8.51
CA ILE A 154 5.57 -0.14 -7.42
C ILE A 154 4.31 -1.01 -7.41
N ALA A 155 4.03 -1.63 -6.26
CA ALA A 155 2.84 -2.46 -6.11
C ALA A 155 1.56 -1.61 -6.12
N ILE A 156 0.55 -2.09 -6.82
CA ILE A 156 -0.75 -1.41 -6.93
C ILE A 156 -1.69 -1.98 -5.87
N ASP A 157 -2.26 -1.10 -5.05
CA ASP A 157 -3.28 -1.44 -4.05
C ASP A 157 -4.68 -1.04 -4.53
N ILE A 158 -5.67 -1.92 -4.36
CA ILE A 158 -7.06 -1.70 -4.79
C ILE A 158 -8.07 -1.57 -3.63
N SER A 159 -7.58 -1.39 -2.40
CA SER A 159 -8.41 -1.38 -1.19
C SER A 159 -9.56 -0.34 -1.19
N HIS A 160 -9.29 0.92 -1.49
CA HIS A 160 -10.31 1.98 -1.61
C HIS A 160 -10.82 2.23 -3.05
N VAL A 161 -10.36 1.42 -4.00
CA VAL A 161 -10.66 1.57 -5.42
C VAL A 161 -12.04 1.00 -5.75
N GLY A 162 -12.76 1.59 -6.70
CA GLY A 162 -14.04 1.06 -7.19
C GLY A 162 -13.90 -0.37 -7.75
N ASP A 163 -14.97 -1.14 -7.80
CA ASP A 163 -14.95 -2.51 -8.34
C ASP A 163 -14.61 -2.55 -9.83
N ALA A 164 -15.23 -1.70 -10.65
CA ALA A 164 -14.93 -1.59 -12.08
C ALA A 164 -13.49 -1.11 -12.28
N THR A 165 -13.08 -0.09 -11.53
CA THR A 165 -11.69 0.40 -11.55
C THR A 165 -10.70 -0.69 -11.11
N SER A 166 -11.04 -1.51 -10.11
CA SER A 166 -10.22 -2.65 -9.67
C SER A 166 -10.10 -3.72 -10.76
N ARG A 167 -11.19 -4.02 -11.48
CA ARG A 167 -11.20 -4.99 -12.59
C ARG A 167 -10.34 -4.50 -13.75
N ASP A 168 -10.43 -3.22 -14.11
CA ASP A 168 -9.58 -2.57 -15.11
C ASP A 168 -8.08 -2.70 -14.74
N ILE A 169 -7.73 -2.48 -13.47
CA ILE A 169 -6.36 -2.64 -12.97
C ILE A 169 -5.90 -4.09 -13.08
N LEU A 170 -6.72 -5.05 -12.65
CA LEU A 170 -6.39 -6.48 -12.70
C LEU A 170 -6.23 -7.01 -14.13
N GLU A 171 -7.02 -6.50 -15.09
CA GLU A 171 -6.89 -6.84 -16.50
C GLU A 171 -5.62 -6.23 -17.13
N LEU A 172 -5.28 -5.00 -16.75
CA LEU A 172 -4.17 -4.27 -17.34
C LEU A 172 -2.81 -4.58 -16.71
N SER A 173 -2.78 -4.90 -15.41
CA SER A 173 -1.54 -5.10 -14.67
C SER A 173 -0.81 -6.36 -15.12
N THR A 174 0.49 -6.21 -15.35
CA THR A 174 1.43 -7.30 -15.66
C THR A 174 2.16 -7.82 -14.42
N GLN A 175 1.92 -7.19 -13.27
CA GLN A 175 2.47 -7.55 -11.96
C GLN A 175 1.35 -7.91 -10.97
N PRO A 176 1.64 -8.66 -9.90
CA PRO A 176 0.67 -8.92 -8.84
C PRO A 176 0.03 -7.65 -8.27
N VAL A 177 -1.29 -7.70 -8.08
CA VAL A 177 -2.08 -6.60 -7.49
C VAL A 177 -2.36 -6.90 -6.03
N LEU A 178 -2.34 -5.89 -5.17
CA LEU A 178 -2.62 -6.02 -3.74
C LEU A 178 -4.02 -5.50 -3.42
N ALA A 179 -4.67 -6.12 -2.44
CA ALA A 179 -5.76 -5.51 -1.69
C ALA A 179 -5.30 -5.48 -0.23
N THR A 180 -4.60 -4.41 0.17
CA THR A 180 -3.77 -4.44 1.39
C THR A 180 -4.58 -4.47 2.69
N HIS A 181 -5.81 -3.98 2.63
CA HIS A 181 -6.75 -3.91 3.76
C HIS A 181 -8.19 -3.88 3.21
N VAL A 182 -8.83 -5.04 3.08
CA VAL A 182 -10.23 -5.21 2.66
C VAL A 182 -10.88 -6.35 3.42
N ASP A 183 -12.21 -6.35 3.51
CA ASP A 183 -12.98 -7.52 3.94
C ASP A 183 -13.85 -8.07 2.80
N ALA A 184 -14.40 -9.26 3.02
CA ALA A 184 -15.28 -9.93 2.08
C ALA A 184 -16.71 -9.36 2.16
N ARG A 185 -17.24 -8.95 1.00
CA ARG A 185 -18.62 -8.45 0.89
C ARG A 185 -19.66 -9.52 1.28
N ALA A 186 -19.31 -10.80 1.11
CA ALA A 186 -20.14 -11.93 1.55
C ALA A 186 -20.38 -11.97 3.07
N LEU A 187 -19.51 -11.34 3.88
CA LEU A 187 -19.67 -11.25 5.34
C LEU A 187 -20.43 -9.98 5.73
N THR A 188 -20.04 -8.84 5.15
CA THR A 188 -20.66 -7.54 5.40
C THR A 188 -20.75 -6.78 4.08
N ASP A 189 -21.97 -6.52 3.62
CA ASP A 189 -22.23 -5.86 2.34
C ASP A 189 -22.05 -4.34 2.43
N LEU A 190 -20.80 -3.90 2.29
CA LEU A 190 -20.39 -2.50 2.24
C LEU A 190 -19.63 -2.21 0.94
N PRO A 191 -19.73 -0.99 0.38
CA PRO A 191 -18.96 -0.62 -0.81
C PRO A 191 -17.45 -0.78 -0.63
N ARG A 192 -16.96 -0.63 0.61
CA ARG A 192 -15.55 -0.77 0.98
C ARG A 192 -15.03 -2.22 0.91
N ASN A 193 -15.93 -3.20 0.94
CA ASN A 193 -15.60 -4.62 0.90
C ASN A 193 -15.63 -5.16 -0.52
N LYS A 194 -14.86 -6.21 -0.80
CA LYS A 194 -14.71 -6.76 -2.15
C LYS A 194 -15.56 -8.01 -2.34
N ASP A 195 -16.13 -8.18 -3.53
CA ASP A 195 -16.80 -9.41 -3.89
C ASP A 195 -15.81 -10.57 -4.10
N ASP A 196 -16.30 -11.80 -3.98
CA ASP A 196 -15.49 -13.02 -4.10
C ASP A 196 -14.76 -13.12 -5.46
N GLY A 197 -15.32 -12.52 -6.51
CA GLY A 197 -14.70 -12.48 -7.83
C GLY A 197 -13.45 -11.62 -7.86
N LEU A 198 -13.50 -10.43 -7.26
CA LEU A 198 -12.34 -9.56 -7.10
C LEU A 198 -11.29 -10.18 -6.17
N LEU A 199 -11.70 -10.74 -5.04
CA LEU A 199 -10.77 -11.42 -4.11
C LEU A 199 -10.06 -12.60 -4.80
N ARG A 200 -10.79 -13.38 -5.60
CA ARG A 200 -10.21 -14.45 -6.41
C ARG A 200 -9.25 -13.93 -7.47
N ALA A 201 -9.62 -12.88 -8.20
CA ALA A 201 -8.78 -12.28 -9.24
C ALA A 201 -7.47 -11.72 -8.66
N VAL A 202 -7.49 -11.13 -7.47
CA VAL A 202 -6.28 -10.74 -6.74
C VAL A 202 -5.37 -11.96 -6.50
N GLY A 203 -5.92 -13.06 -5.99
CA GLY A 203 -5.17 -14.30 -5.80
C GLY A 203 -4.62 -14.90 -7.11
N GLU A 204 -5.40 -14.89 -8.18
CA GLU A 204 -5.01 -15.37 -9.51
C GLU A 204 -3.89 -14.52 -10.15
N SER A 205 -3.82 -13.23 -9.81
CA SER A 205 -2.70 -12.35 -10.21
C SER A 205 -1.37 -12.66 -9.49
N GLY A 206 -1.38 -13.57 -8.51
CA GLY A 206 -0.25 -13.80 -7.58
C GLY A 206 -0.16 -12.75 -6.47
N GLY A 207 -1.23 -11.96 -6.31
CA GLY A 207 -1.36 -10.90 -5.31
C GLY A 207 -1.68 -11.39 -3.91
N VAL A 208 -1.91 -10.43 -3.01
CA VAL A 208 -2.27 -10.69 -1.61
C VAL A 208 -3.50 -9.89 -1.24
N VAL A 209 -4.41 -10.55 -0.51
CA VAL A 209 -5.52 -9.92 0.21
C VAL A 209 -5.14 -9.82 1.68
N GLY A 210 -4.91 -8.61 2.17
CA GLY A 210 -4.80 -8.30 3.58
C GLY A 210 -6.19 -8.05 4.16
N VAL A 211 -6.55 -8.84 5.16
CA VAL A 211 -7.86 -8.74 5.85
C VAL A 211 -7.84 -7.52 6.76
N SER A 212 -8.89 -6.71 6.72
CA SER A 212 -9.02 -5.54 7.59
C SER A 212 -9.52 -5.94 8.98
N VAL A 213 -9.33 -5.04 9.94
CA VAL A 213 -9.94 -5.09 11.28
C VAL A 213 -10.97 -3.99 11.47
#